data_AF-A0A7J0AKN1-F1
#
_entry.id   AF-A0A7J0AKN1-F1
#
_cell.length_a   1.000
_cell.length_b   1.000
_cell.length_c   1.000
_cell.angle_alpha   90.00
_cell.angle_beta   90.00
_cell.angle_gamma   90.00
#
_symmetry.space_group_name_H-M   'P 1'
#
loop_
_entity.id
_entity.type
_entity.pdbx_description
1 polymer ?
#
loop_
_entity_poly.entity_id
_entity_poly.type
_entity_poly.pdbx_seq_one_letter_code
_entity_poly.pdbx_strand_id
1 'polypeptide(L)'
;MRYTKNDIRNIPLTEFMAALGEKPVKAFGDMKLYYAPQRDDSEPMLVVDTNTNRWYDHATDQSGDIIDLAALKMNPNLYTDPRDFILKYMNEYEQSKELSAMARRPQEPIVISLDIRKVKLTDFMKALGQEHPVAADGNLRIYNAPYDDKLGPTMVINIETNLWRDTKSGAYGGIYDLAYELTGSCNMSELNRYIASEMSALDKTKDKEQKIEPPKQEQEPDKPKRRMRL
;
A
#
# COMPACT_ATOMS: atom_id res chain seq x y z
N MET A 1 -11.87 9.59 -12.86
CA MET A 1 -12.87 9.87 -13.92
C MET A 1 -12.54 9.00 -15.12
N ARG A 2 -13.49 8.64 -15.99
CA ARG A 2 -13.22 7.83 -17.19
C ARG A 2 -13.83 8.46 -18.43
N TYR A 3 -13.02 8.73 -19.44
CA TYR A 3 -13.42 9.27 -20.73
C TYR A 3 -14.06 8.21 -21.63
N THR A 4 -15.03 8.64 -22.41
CA THR A 4 -15.77 7.90 -23.44
C THR A 4 -15.69 8.61 -24.79
N LYS A 5 -16.14 7.96 -25.87
CA LYS A 5 -16.08 8.54 -27.23
C LYS A 5 -16.80 9.90 -27.34
N ASN A 6 -17.84 10.12 -26.54
CA ASN A 6 -18.60 11.38 -26.53
C ASN A 6 -17.82 12.54 -25.92
N ASP A 7 -16.85 12.25 -25.06
CA ASP A 7 -16.07 13.27 -24.36
C ASP A 7 -14.94 13.83 -25.23
N ILE A 8 -14.47 13.07 -26.23
CA ILE A 8 -13.24 13.33 -27.00
C ILE A 8 -13.15 14.76 -27.52
N ARG A 9 -14.24 15.29 -28.10
CA ARG A 9 -14.24 16.63 -28.71
C ARG A 9 -14.04 17.75 -27.69
N ASN A 10 -14.34 17.49 -26.43
CA ASN A 10 -14.24 18.45 -25.34
C ASN A 10 -12.97 18.27 -24.51
N ILE A 11 -12.14 17.26 -24.82
CA ILE A 11 -10.86 17.07 -24.15
C ILE A 11 -9.94 18.21 -24.57
N PRO A 12 -9.38 18.99 -23.62
CA PRO A 12 -8.41 20.01 -23.96
C PRO A 12 -7.16 19.37 -24.60
N LEU A 13 -6.72 19.89 -25.74
CA LEU A 13 -5.49 19.46 -26.41
C LEU A 13 -4.30 19.50 -25.45
N THR A 14 -4.27 20.47 -24.53
CA THR A 14 -3.19 20.57 -23.55
C THR A 14 -3.19 19.44 -22.51
N GLU A 15 -4.36 18.89 -22.16
CA GLU A 15 -4.45 17.69 -21.32
C GLU A 15 -4.05 16.45 -22.11
N PHE A 16 -4.44 16.35 -23.38
CA PHE A 16 -4.03 15.25 -24.24
C PHE A 16 -2.51 15.25 -24.48
N MET A 17 -1.91 16.41 -24.74
CA MET A 17 -0.46 16.56 -24.82
C MET A 17 0.22 16.11 -23.51
N ALA A 18 -0.32 16.50 -22.36
CA ALA A 18 0.21 16.05 -21.07
C ALA A 18 0.08 14.53 -20.87
N ALA A 19 -1.01 13.92 -21.34
CA ALA A 19 -1.20 12.46 -21.33
C ALA A 19 -0.20 11.73 -22.24
N LEU A 20 0.26 12.37 -23.31
CA LEU A 20 1.36 11.89 -24.15
C LEU A 20 2.74 12.12 -23.55
N GLY A 21 2.83 12.82 -22.40
CA GLY A 21 4.09 13.17 -21.74
C GLY A 21 4.68 14.52 -22.18
N GLU A 22 4.00 15.25 -23.06
CA GLU A 22 4.48 16.51 -23.62
C GLU A 22 4.17 17.69 -22.70
N LYS A 23 5.13 18.62 -22.63
CA LYS A 23 5.00 19.86 -21.85
C LYS A 23 5.19 21.07 -22.78
N PRO A 24 4.45 22.16 -22.55
CA PRO A 24 4.66 23.37 -23.34
C PRO A 24 6.06 23.91 -23.06
N VAL A 25 6.79 24.23 -24.13
CA VAL A 25 8.07 24.94 -24.04
C VAL A 25 7.82 26.40 -23.64
N LYS A 26 6.73 26.98 -24.13
CA LYS A 26 6.35 28.35 -23.82
C LYS A 26 4.84 28.54 -23.83
N ALA A 27 4.35 29.49 -23.05
CA ALA A 27 2.95 29.89 -23.02
C ALA A 27 2.84 31.40 -23.21
N PHE A 28 1.88 31.84 -24.01
CA PHE A 28 1.62 33.24 -24.33
C PHE A 28 0.12 33.47 -24.48
N GLY A 29 -0.50 34.06 -23.46
CA GLY A 29 -1.96 34.14 -23.41
C GLY A 29 -2.58 32.75 -23.55
N ASP A 30 -3.51 32.61 -24.50
CA ASP A 30 -4.21 31.36 -24.78
C ASP A 30 -3.47 30.46 -25.79
N MET A 31 -2.21 30.75 -26.11
CA MET A 31 -1.39 29.93 -26.98
C MET A 31 -0.28 29.24 -26.20
N LYS A 32 -0.05 27.96 -26.51
CA LYS A 32 1.04 27.16 -25.93
C LYS A 32 1.88 26.54 -27.05
N LEU A 33 3.19 26.74 -26.96
CA LEU A 33 4.18 26.24 -27.92
C LEU A 33 4.75 24.91 -27.44
N TYR A 34 4.78 23.91 -28.31
CA TYR A 34 5.24 22.55 -28.06
C TYR A 34 6.17 22.05 -29.16
N TYR A 35 6.95 21.01 -28.84
CA TYR A 35 7.49 20.12 -29.86
C TYR A 35 6.36 19.27 -30.44
N ALA A 36 6.42 18.96 -31.74
CA ALA A 36 5.41 18.10 -32.37
C ALA A 36 5.56 16.68 -31.84
N PRO A 37 4.52 16.06 -31.25
CA PRO A 37 4.65 14.80 -30.51
C PRO A 37 5.09 13.62 -31.39
N GLN A 38 4.89 13.70 -32.71
CA GLN A 38 5.22 12.67 -33.68
C GLN A 38 6.61 12.82 -34.33
N ARG A 39 7.36 13.88 -34.02
CA ARG A 39 8.68 14.16 -34.58
C ARG A 39 9.71 14.44 -33.47
N ASP A 40 10.98 14.33 -33.83
CA ASP A 40 12.11 14.71 -32.96
C ASP A 40 12.77 15.97 -33.54
N ASP A 41 12.04 17.08 -33.50
CA ASP A 41 12.48 18.36 -34.04
C ASP A 41 13.43 19.07 -33.07
N SER A 42 14.43 19.79 -33.59
CA SER A 42 15.33 20.61 -32.77
C SER A 42 14.64 21.86 -32.19
N GLU A 43 13.59 22.35 -32.85
CA GLU A 43 12.86 23.56 -32.48
C GLU A 43 11.36 23.27 -32.30
N PRO A 44 10.70 23.87 -31.30
CA PRO A 44 9.27 23.68 -31.10
C PRO A 44 8.48 24.57 -32.07
N MET A 45 7.71 23.92 -32.95
CA MET A 45 6.97 24.59 -34.05
C MET A 45 5.46 24.38 -33.98
N LEU A 46 4.98 23.59 -33.02
CA LEU A 46 3.56 23.27 -32.86
C LEU A 46 2.92 24.19 -31.81
N VAL A 47 1.96 25.00 -32.23
CA VAL A 47 1.20 25.90 -31.38
C VAL A 47 -0.17 25.31 -31.11
N VAL A 48 -0.57 25.24 -29.85
CA VAL A 48 -1.93 24.89 -29.40
C VAL A 48 -2.63 26.16 -28.93
N ASP A 49 -3.76 26.48 -29.53
CA ASP A 49 -4.68 27.52 -29.09
C ASP A 49 -5.71 26.91 -28.13
N THR A 50 -5.70 27.35 -26.88
CA THR A 50 -6.58 26.87 -25.82
C THR A 50 -7.98 27.44 -25.87
N ASN A 51 -8.22 28.55 -26.58
CA ASN A 51 -9.56 29.09 -26.78
C ASN A 51 -10.34 28.28 -27.80
N THR A 52 -9.70 27.96 -28.92
CA THR A 52 -10.34 27.21 -30.01
C THR A 52 -10.15 25.70 -29.88
N ASN A 53 -9.27 25.26 -28.99
CA ASN A 53 -8.85 23.87 -28.81
C ASN A 53 -8.35 23.24 -30.11
N ARG A 54 -7.53 24.00 -30.85
CA ARG A 54 -6.92 23.59 -32.13
C ARG A 54 -5.41 23.73 -32.07
N TRP A 55 -4.71 22.98 -32.91
CA TRP A 55 -3.27 23.11 -33.09
C TRP A 55 -2.93 23.57 -34.49
N TYR A 56 -1.77 24.20 -34.64
CA TYR A 56 -1.14 24.57 -35.90
C TYR A 56 0.37 24.27 -35.82
N ASP A 57 0.92 23.63 -36.85
CA ASP A 57 2.33 23.26 -36.95
C ASP A 57 3.01 24.10 -38.02
N HIS A 58 3.87 25.03 -37.60
CA HIS A 58 4.62 25.90 -38.51
C HIS A 58 5.62 25.15 -39.39
N ALA A 59 6.00 23.91 -39.06
CA ALA A 59 6.93 23.14 -39.88
C ALA A 59 6.25 22.47 -41.10
N THR A 60 4.96 22.15 -40.99
CA THR A 60 4.21 21.43 -42.04
C THR A 60 3.04 22.22 -42.63
N ASP A 61 2.76 23.41 -42.08
CA ASP A 61 1.58 24.21 -42.37
C ASP A 61 0.25 23.45 -42.16
N GLN A 62 0.26 22.45 -41.28
CA GLN A 62 -0.94 21.69 -40.92
C GLN A 62 -1.61 22.25 -39.68
N SER A 63 -2.94 22.10 -39.61
CA SER A 63 -3.72 22.41 -38.42
C SER A 63 -4.78 21.34 -38.20
N GLY A 64 -5.28 21.23 -36.98
CA GLY A 64 -6.27 20.21 -36.67
C GLY A 64 -6.86 20.31 -35.28
N ASP A 65 -7.75 19.37 -34.98
CA ASP A 65 -8.24 19.10 -33.64
C ASP A 65 -7.46 17.93 -32.98
N ILE A 66 -7.97 17.47 -31.84
CA ILE A 66 -7.39 16.34 -31.11
C ILE A 66 -7.35 15.03 -31.90
N ILE A 67 -8.34 14.77 -32.76
CA ILE A 67 -8.41 13.56 -33.59
C ILE A 67 -7.33 13.62 -34.67
N ASP A 68 -7.15 14.77 -35.29
CA ASP A 68 -6.10 14.98 -36.29
C ASP A 68 -4.70 14.78 -35.67
N LEU A 69 -4.46 15.35 -34.48
CA LEU A 69 -3.18 15.19 -33.79
C LEU A 69 -2.94 13.74 -33.38
N ALA A 70 -3.97 13.08 -32.87
CA ALA A 70 -3.91 11.67 -32.51
C ALA A 70 -3.59 10.79 -33.73
N ALA A 71 -4.17 11.10 -34.89
CA ALA A 71 -3.91 10.37 -36.14
C ALA A 71 -2.45 10.51 -36.58
N LEU A 72 -1.83 11.68 -36.37
CA LEU A 72 -0.41 11.92 -36.66
C LEU A 72 0.53 11.18 -35.70
N LYS A 73 0.14 11.05 -34.42
CA LYS A 73 0.98 10.43 -33.38
C LYS A 73 0.84 8.91 -33.29
N MET A 74 -0.35 8.37 -33.55
CA MET A 74 -0.63 6.96 -33.29
C MET A 74 0.24 6.04 -34.16
N ASN A 75 0.60 4.88 -33.60
CA ASN A 75 1.22 3.83 -34.41
C ASN A 75 0.12 3.08 -35.18
N PRO A 76 0.13 3.12 -36.53
CA PRO A 76 -0.92 2.48 -37.33
C PRO A 76 -0.95 0.95 -37.21
N ASN A 77 0.13 0.33 -36.72
CA ASN A 77 0.15 -1.11 -36.44
C ASN A 77 -0.59 -1.48 -35.14
N LEU A 78 -0.88 -0.49 -34.28
CA LEU A 78 -1.53 -0.69 -32.99
C LEU A 78 -2.94 -0.10 -32.93
N TYR A 79 -3.23 0.93 -33.74
CA TYR A 79 -4.50 1.65 -33.73
C TYR A 79 -5.03 1.86 -35.14
N THR A 80 -6.32 1.56 -35.32
CA THR A 80 -7.06 1.85 -36.56
C THR A 80 -7.88 3.14 -36.45
N ASP A 81 -8.44 3.43 -35.27
CA ASP A 81 -9.21 4.64 -34.98
C ASP A 81 -8.43 5.53 -33.99
N PRO A 82 -8.07 6.77 -34.36
CA PRO A 82 -7.41 7.72 -33.46
C PRO A 82 -8.16 7.95 -32.14
N ARG A 83 -9.49 7.75 -32.14
CA ARG A 83 -10.31 7.86 -30.92
C ARG A 83 -9.93 6.83 -29.87
N ASP A 84 -9.61 5.60 -30.29
CA ASP A 84 -9.23 4.55 -29.36
C ASP A 84 -7.84 4.83 -28.75
N PHE A 85 -6.93 5.43 -29.53
CA PHE A 85 -5.65 5.95 -29.05
C PHE A 85 -5.86 7.04 -27.99
N ILE A 86 -6.70 8.05 -28.28
CA ILE A 86 -7.03 9.12 -27.34
C ILE A 86 -7.59 8.55 -26.03
N LEU A 87 -8.58 7.67 -26.11
CA LEU A 87 -9.23 7.10 -24.92
C LEU A 87 -8.28 6.29 -24.06
N LYS A 88 -7.34 5.55 -24.65
CA LYS A 88 -6.34 4.82 -23.86
C LYS A 88 -5.49 5.79 -23.03
N TYR A 89 -4.83 6.74 -23.69
CA TYR A 89 -3.88 7.62 -23.02
C TYR A 89 -4.56 8.55 -22.02
N MET A 90 -5.74 9.08 -22.34
CA MET A 90 -6.49 9.94 -21.41
C MET A 90 -6.94 9.18 -20.16
N ASN A 91 -7.38 7.93 -20.29
CA ASN A 91 -7.81 7.13 -19.15
C ASN A 91 -6.64 6.62 -18.30
N GLU A 92 -5.49 6.31 -18.92
CA GLU A 92 -4.25 5.96 -18.20
C GLU A 92 -3.70 7.19 -17.44
N TYR A 93 -3.79 8.37 -18.04
CA TYR A 93 -3.38 9.62 -17.42
C TYR A 93 -4.23 9.97 -16.19
N GLU A 94 -5.55 9.86 -16.29
CA GLU A 94 -6.45 10.07 -15.14
C GLU A 94 -6.21 9.06 -14.01
N GLN A 95 -6.01 7.77 -14.34
CA GLN A 95 -5.63 6.77 -13.33
C GLN A 95 -4.30 7.11 -12.65
N SER A 96 -3.32 7.58 -13.41
CA SER A 96 -2.03 7.99 -12.85
C SER A 96 -2.15 9.19 -11.91
N LYS A 97 -2.99 10.18 -12.25
CA LYS A 97 -3.33 11.30 -11.35
C LYS A 97 -4.01 10.79 -10.07
N GLU A 98 -4.95 9.86 -10.18
CA GLU A 98 -5.64 9.27 -9.02
C GLU A 98 -4.68 8.53 -8.10
N LEU A 99 -3.81 7.67 -8.64
CA LEU A 99 -2.78 6.96 -7.87
C LEU A 99 -1.81 7.92 -7.18
N SER A 100 -1.36 8.96 -7.88
CA SER A 100 -0.50 9.99 -7.29
C SER A 100 -1.21 10.76 -6.18
N ALA A 101 -2.49 11.09 -6.37
CA ALA A 101 -3.31 11.74 -5.35
C ALA A 101 -3.51 10.84 -4.13
N MET A 102 -3.75 9.53 -4.32
CA MET A 102 -3.84 8.56 -3.22
C MET A 102 -2.53 8.45 -2.45
N ALA A 103 -1.39 8.43 -3.12
CA ALA A 103 -0.07 8.40 -2.47
C ALA A 103 0.24 9.67 -1.66
N ARG A 104 -0.32 10.82 -2.07
CA ARG A 104 -0.15 12.11 -1.40
C ARG A 104 -1.17 12.37 -0.29
N ARG A 105 -2.19 11.52 -0.12
CA ARG A 105 -3.09 11.65 1.03
C ARG A 105 -2.25 11.49 2.30
N PRO A 106 -2.31 12.45 3.25
CA PRO A 106 -1.72 12.24 4.55
C PRO A 106 -2.29 10.94 5.08
N GLN A 107 -1.44 9.93 5.24
CA GLN A 107 -1.79 8.78 6.08
C GLN A 107 -2.18 9.40 7.42
N GLU A 108 -3.39 9.15 7.89
CA GLU A 108 -3.80 9.67 9.20
C GLU A 108 -2.70 9.31 10.18
N PRO A 109 -2.16 10.27 10.95
CA PRO A 109 -1.21 9.94 11.99
C PRO A 109 -1.94 9.05 12.97
N ILE A 110 -1.73 7.74 12.83
CA ILE A 110 -2.11 6.78 13.86
C ILE A 110 -1.32 7.25 15.07
N VAL A 111 -2.02 7.79 16.06
CA VAL A 111 -1.42 8.18 17.34
C VAL A 111 -1.02 6.87 18.00
N ILE A 112 0.24 6.46 17.77
CA ILE A 112 0.84 5.34 18.47
C ILE A 112 1.07 5.82 19.91
N SER A 113 0.09 5.60 20.79
CA SER A 113 0.20 5.87 22.23
C SER A 113 1.08 4.85 22.97
N LEU A 114 1.67 3.89 22.23
CA LEU A 114 2.54 2.85 22.74
C LEU A 114 4.01 3.32 22.78
N ASP A 115 4.65 3.24 23.95
CA ASP A 115 6.09 3.42 24.08
C ASP A 115 6.81 2.15 23.59
N ILE A 116 7.06 2.09 22.28
CA ILE A 116 7.59 0.90 21.59
C ILE A 116 8.90 0.40 22.20
N ARG A 117 9.76 1.30 22.70
CA ARG A 117 11.03 0.92 23.34
C ARG A 117 10.85 0.13 24.64
N LYS A 118 9.68 0.20 25.27
CA LYS A 118 9.35 -0.52 26.51
C LYS A 118 8.62 -1.83 26.25
N VAL A 119 8.26 -2.14 25.00
CA VAL A 119 7.61 -3.41 24.65
C VAL A 119 8.54 -4.57 24.99
N LYS A 120 8.04 -5.53 25.79
CA LYS A 120 8.78 -6.75 26.09
C LYS A 120 8.75 -7.67 24.87
N LEU A 121 9.91 -8.21 24.50
CA LEU A 121 10.03 -9.13 23.37
C LEU A 121 9.15 -10.36 23.55
N THR A 122 8.94 -10.83 24.79
CA THR A 122 8.02 -11.94 25.07
C THR A 122 6.56 -11.60 24.76
N ASP A 123 6.12 -10.37 25.03
CA ASP A 123 4.76 -9.93 24.70
C ASP A 123 4.61 -9.75 23.19
N PHE A 124 5.66 -9.27 22.53
CA PHE A 124 5.69 -9.18 21.08
C PHE A 124 5.67 -10.56 20.42
N MET A 125 6.42 -11.55 20.93
CA MET A 125 6.34 -12.94 20.45
C MET A 125 4.93 -13.51 20.65
N LYS A 126 4.25 -13.19 21.76
CA LYS A 126 2.85 -13.55 21.95
C LYS A 126 1.95 -12.90 20.89
N ALA A 127 2.18 -11.63 20.57
CA ALA A 127 1.42 -10.91 19.53
C ALA A 127 1.58 -11.56 18.14
N LEU A 128 2.79 -12.06 17.85
CA LEU A 128 3.10 -12.84 16.64
C LEU A 128 2.52 -14.27 16.67
N GLY A 129 1.73 -14.63 17.68
CA GLY A 129 1.09 -15.93 17.82
C GLY A 129 1.90 -17.00 18.57
N GLN A 130 3.07 -16.66 19.13
CA GLN A 130 3.87 -17.56 19.96
C GLN A 130 3.66 -17.26 21.44
N GLU A 131 2.55 -17.74 22.01
CA GLU A 131 2.14 -17.38 23.37
C GLU A 131 3.10 -17.86 24.47
N HIS A 132 3.72 -19.01 24.26
CA HIS A 132 4.63 -19.62 25.21
C HIS A 132 5.96 -19.99 24.54
N PRO A 133 7.09 -19.86 25.26
CA PRO A 133 8.37 -20.34 24.77
C PRO A 133 8.32 -21.87 24.62
N VAL A 134 9.08 -22.38 23.67
CA VAL A 134 9.31 -23.83 23.50
C VAL A 134 10.07 -24.40 24.70
N ALA A 135 11.00 -23.61 25.26
CA ALA A 135 11.75 -23.98 26.46
C ALA A 135 12.19 -22.73 27.24
N ALA A 136 12.46 -22.89 28.53
CA ALA A 136 12.95 -21.82 29.39
C ALA A 136 14.14 -22.30 30.21
N ASP A 137 15.14 -21.44 30.36
CA ASP A 137 16.33 -21.67 31.17
C ASP A 137 16.69 -20.39 31.93
N GLY A 138 16.38 -20.35 33.23
CA GLY A 138 16.51 -19.16 34.05
C GLY A 138 15.80 -17.94 33.43
N ASN A 139 16.59 -16.92 33.08
CA ASN A 139 16.11 -15.68 32.45
C ASN A 139 16.00 -15.77 30.92
N LEU A 140 16.32 -16.92 30.34
CA LEU A 140 16.24 -17.15 28.90
C LEU A 140 14.91 -17.82 28.54
N ARG A 141 14.34 -17.40 27.41
CA ARG A 141 13.12 -17.94 26.80
C ARG A 141 13.44 -18.31 25.37
N ILE A 142 13.26 -19.58 25.03
CA ILE A 142 13.59 -20.14 23.72
C ILE A 142 12.29 -20.22 22.91
N TYR A 143 12.25 -19.55 21.78
CA TYR A 143 11.12 -19.46 20.87
C TYR A 143 11.52 -19.97 19.49
N ASN A 144 10.52 -20.21 18.64
CA ASN A 144 10.78 -20.44 17.23
C ASN A 144 11.13 -19.11 16.56
N ALA A 145 12.19 -19.09 15.74
CA ALA A 145 12.56 -17.87 15.00
C ALA A 145 11.40 -17.46 14.07
N PRO A 146 10.79 -16.28 14.27
CA PRO A 146 9.53 -15.92 13.61
C PRO A 146 9.71 -15.50 12.14
N TYR A 147 10.95 -15.37 11.67
CA TYR A 147 11.32 -14.99 10.31
C TYR A 147 11.90 -16.15 9.48
N ASP A 148 12.08 -17.36 10.05
CA ASP A 148 12.54 -18.54 9.33
C ASP A 148 11.32 -19.38 8.89
N ASP A 149 11.24 -19.73 7.59
CA ASP A 149 10.20 -20.59 7.02
C ASP A 149 10.13 -21.96 7.73
N LYS A 150 11.25 -22.41 8.31
CA LYS A 150 11.32 -23.61 9.15
C LYS A 150 11.44 -23.16 10.61
N LEU A 151 10.29 -22.92 11.23
CA LEU A 151 10.14 -22.55 12.65
C LEU A 151 10.93 -23.52 13.56
N GLY A 152 12.18 -23.18 13.83
CA GLY A 152 13.08 -23.92 14.71
C GLY A 152 13.32 -23.13 16.00
N PRO A 153 13.48 -23.81 17.16
CA PRO A 153 13.63 -23.16 18.46
C PRO A 153 15.04 -22.57 18.64
N THR A 154 15.43 -21.64 17.77
CA THR A 154 16.77 -21.04 17.73
C THR A 154 16.80 -19.63 18.30
N MET A 155 15.64 -18.99 18.44
CA MET A 155 15.48 -17.65 18.99
C MET A 155 15.53 -17.69 20.52
N VAL A 156 16.51 -17.03 21.13
CA VAL A 156 16.69 -16.96 22.58
C VAL A 156 16.52 -15.53 23.05
N ILE A 157 15.46 -15.26 23.81
CA ILE A 157 15.17 -13.97 24.43
C ILE A 157 15.65 -13.96 25.89
N ASN A 158 16.39 -12.93 26.28
CA ASN A 158 16.72 -12.65 27.68
C ASN A 158 15.71 -11.65 28.24
N ILE A 159 14.95 -12.05 29.27
CA ILE A 159 13.87 -11.24 29.84
C ILE A 159 14.35 -10.05 30.68
N GLU A 160 15.59 -10.10 31.20
CA GLU A 160 16.18 -9.01 31.98
C GLU A 160 16.66 -7.88 31.07
N THR A 161 17.41 -8.22 30.02
CA THR A 161 17.94 -7.22 29.08
C THR A 161 16.96 -6.85 27.98
N ASN A 162 15.90 -7.65 27.79
CA ASN A 162 14.94 -7.51 26.69
C ASN A 162 15.63 -7.54 25.31
N LEU A 163 16.65 -8.38 25.17
CA LEU A 163 17.39 -8.61 23.94
C LEU A 163 17.22 -10.06 23.51
N TRP A 164 17.31 -10.30 22.20
CA TRP A 164 17.27 -11.61 21.61
C TRP A 164 18.56 -11.94 20.86
N ARG A 165 18.81 -13.23 20.66
CA ARG A 165 19.82 -13.77 19.75
C ARG A 165 19.33 -15.05 19.11
N ASP A 166 19.69 -15.28 17.87
CA ASP A 166 19.44 -16.52 17.14
C ASP A 166 20.70 -17.38 17.13
N THR A 167 20.58 -18.60 17.65
CA THR A 167 21.72 -19.53 17.76
C THR A 167 22.16 -20.12 16.43
N LYS A 168 21.34 -20.02 15.37
CA LYS A 168 21.60 -20.55 14.03
C LYS A 168 22.09 -19.46 13.08
N SER A 169 21.40 -18.33 12.99
CA SER A 169 21.78 -17.25 12.07
C SER A 169 22.85 -16.33 12.66
N GLY A 170 22.97 -16.26 13.99
CA GLY A 170 23.82 -15.31 14.68
C GLY A 170 23.25 -13.89 14.76
N ALA A 171 22.04 -13.66 14.24
CA ALA A 171 21.33 -12.38 14.39
C ALA A 171 20.99 -12.12 15.85
N TYR A 172 20.94 -10.85 16.26
CA TYR A 172 20.64 -10.44 17.63
C TYR A 172 20.17 -8.99 17.66
N GLY A 173 19.49 -8.60 18.74
CA GLY A 173 19.11 -7.21 18.94
C GLY A 173 17.92 -7.02 19.86
N GLY A 174 17.27 -5.86 19.74
CA GLY A 174 16.03 -5.51 20.43
C GLY A 174 14.81 -5.65 19.53
N ILE A 175 13.72 -4.97 19.91
CA ILE A 175 12.44 -4.99 19.22
C ILE A 175 12.52 -4.48 17.77
N TYR A 176 13.34 -3.46 17.51
CA TYR A 176 13.51 -2.89 16.18
C TYR A 176 14.29 -3.80 15.25
N ASP A 177 15.34 -4.45 15.76
CA ASP A 177 16.12 -5.42 14.99
C ASP A 177 15.24 -6.63 14.64
N LEU A 178 14.41 -7.10 15.57
CA LEU A 178 13.45 -8.18 15.28
C LEU A 178 12.40 -7.76 14.24
N ALA A 179 11.85 -6.55 14.37
CA ALA A 179 10.88 -6.03 13.40
C ALA A 179 11.51 -5.83 12.02
N TYR A 180 12.79 -5.48 11.95
CA TYR A 180 13.55 -5.44 10.70
C TYR A 180 13.67 -6.83 10.08
N GLU A 181 14.05 -7.85 10.84
CA GLU A 181 14.14 -9.24 10.33
C GLU A 181 12.79 -9.75 9.79
N LEU A 182 11.68 -9.33 10.39
CA LEU A 182 10.33 -9.74 9.98
C LEU A 182 9.80 -8.99 8.74
N THR A 183 10.17 -7.72 8.59
CA THR A 183 9.56 -6.84 7.56
C THR A 183 10.50 -6.50 6.40
N GLY A 184 11.81 -6.63 6.61
CA GLY A 184 12.85 -6.13 5.71
C GLY A 184 12.90 -4.60 5.59
N SER A 185 12.15 -3.85 6.41
CA SER A 185 12.05 -2.40 6.30
C SER A 185 13.09 -1.67 7.15
N CYS A 186 13.86 -0.78 6.54
CA CYS A 186 14.72 0.16 7.25
C CYS A 186 13.99 1.46 7.65
N ASN A 187 12.69 1.60 7.34
CA ASN A 187 11.91 2.78 7.65
C ASN A 187 11.35 2.72 9.06
N MET A 188 11.82 3.62 9.92
CA MET A 188 11.42 3.67 11.34
C MET A 188 9.91 3.81 11.55
N SER A 189 9.21 4.57 10.69
CA SER A 189 7.76 4.72 10.79
C SER A 189 7.02 3.44 10.43
N GLU A 190 7.56 2.64 9.52
CA GLU A 190 6.99 1.33 9.17
C GLU A 190 7.23 0.30 10.26
N LEU A 191 8.44 0.27 10.83
CA LEU A 191 8.76 -0.58 11.98
C LEU A 191 7.87 -0.23 13.18
N ASN A 192 7.72 1.05 13.49
CA ASN A 192 6.85 1.51 14.58
C ASN A 192 5.39 1.10 14.34
N ARG A 193 4.90 1.24 13.10
CA ARG A 193 3.54 0.87 12.71
C ARG A 193 3.31 -0.63 12.81
N TYR A 194 4.26 -1.44 12.36
CA TYR A 194 4.20 -2.89 12.45
C TYR A 194 4.13 -3.34 13.92
N ILE A 195 5.07 -2.89 14.76
CA ILE A 195 5.11 -3.26 16.18
C ILE A 195 3.81 -2.84 16.89
N ALA A 196 3.34 -1.61 16.67
CA ALA A 196 2.10 -1.13 17.28
C ALA A 196 0.87 -1.92 16.80
N SER A 197 0.82 -2.30 15.52
CA SER A 197 -0.26 -3.10 14.96
C SER A 197 -0.36 -4.46 15.63
N GLU A 198 0.75 -5.21 15.66
CA GLU A 198 0.80 -6.54 16.29
C GLU A 198 0.44 -6.46 17.78
N MET A 199 1.01 -5.50 18.51
CA MET A 199 0.73 -5.32 19.94
C MET A 199 -0.74 -4.93 20.21
N SER A 200 -1.36 -4.12 19.34
CA SER A 200 -2.78 -3.76 19.47
C SER A 200 -3.74 -4.92 19.20
N ALA A 201 -3.33 -5.89 18.37
CA ALA A 201 -4.12 -7.09 18.10
C ALA A 201 -4.19 -8.00 19.34
N LEU A 202 -3.10 -8.04 20.13
CA LEU A 202 -3.00 -8.80 21.37
C LEU A 202 -3.87 -8.25 22.51
N ASP A 203 -4.10 -6.93 22.58
CA ASP A 203 -5.00 -6.37 23.60
C ASP A 203 -6.48 -6.68 23.29
N LYS A 204 -6.84 -6.72 22.00
CA LYS A 204 -8.20 -7.10 21.56
C LYS A 204 -8.52 -8.58 21.79
N THR A 205 -7.52 -9.46 21.84
CA THR A 205 -7.71 -10.89 22.16
C THR A 205 -7.86 -11.12 23.65
N LYS A 206 -7.13 -10.39 24.51
CA LYS A 206 -7.31 -10.42 25.97
C LYS A 206 -8.74 -10.05 26.42
N ASP A 207 -9.36 -9.07 25.77
CA ASP A 207 -10.76 -8.68 26.04
C ASP A 207 -11.78 -9.78 25.66
N LYS A 208 -11.42 -10.71 24.76
CA LYS A 208 -12.25 -11.85 24.39
C LYS A 208 -12.03 -13.06 25.32
N GLU A 209 -10.80 -13.29 25.78
CA GLU A 209 -10.45 -14.39 26.70
C GLU A 209 -11.01 -14.17 28.11
N GLN A 210 -11.05 -12.93 28.62
CA GLN A 210 -11.68 -12.64 29.92
C GLN A 210 -13.21 -12.87 29.95
N LYS A 211 -13.85 -13.16 28.80
CA LYS A 211 -15.26 -13.54 28.73
C LYS A 211 -15.53 -15.04 28.79
N ILE A 212 -14.51 -15.90 28.89
CA ILE A 212 -14.69 -17.36 28.90
C ILE A 212 -13.86 -18.03 30.00
N GLU A 213 -14.44 -18.21 31.19
CA GLU A 213 -14.16 -19.36 32.07
C GLU A 213 -15.46 -19.87 32.78
N PRO A 214 -15.79 -21.18 32.71
CA PRO A 214 -16.91 -21.88 33.41
C PRO A 214 -16.42 -22.62 34.69
N PRO A 215 -17.24 -23.20 35.63
CA PRO A 215 -18.46 -24.00 35.38
C PRO A 215 -19.62 -23.88 36.41
N LYS A 216 -20.86 -24.25 36.01
CA LYS A 216 -21.93 -24.61 36.96
C LYS A 216 -22.46 -26.02 36.71
N GLN A 217 -21.98 -26.90 37.59
CA GLN A 217 -22.59 -28.10 38.19
C GLN A 217 -23.75 -28.79 37.48
N GLU A 218 -23.52 -30.06 37.18
CA GLU A 218 -24.52 -31.11 37.03
C GLU A 218 -25.56 -31.04 38.17
N GLN A 219 -26.85 -31.01 37.82
CA GLN A 219 -27.93 -31.32 38.74
C GLN A 219 -28.44 -32.72 38.40
N GLU A 220 -28.24 -33.66 39.34
CA GLU A 220 -28.94 -34.94 39.37
C GLU A 220 -30.47 -34.72 39.44
N PRO A 221 -31.30 -35.52 38.75
CA PRO A 221 -32.73 -35.54 39.00
C PRO A 221 -33.09 -36.34 40.24
N ASP A 222 -33.95 -35.71 41.05
CA ASP A 222 -34.51 -36.11 42.34
C ASP A 222 -35.20 -37.50 42.32
N LYS A 223 -34.96 -38.29 43.38
CA LYS A 223 -35.58 -39.62 43.60
C LYS A 223 -37.02 -39.46 44.09
N PRO A 224 -38.01 -40.18 43.52
CA PRO A 224 -39.32 -40.28 44.16
C PRO A 224 -39.31 -41.26 45.35
N LYS A 225 -39.78 -40.78 46.51
CA LYS A 225 -39.95 -41.52 47.76
C LYS A 225 -40.91 -42.70 47.64
N ARG A 226 -40.48 -43.87 48.13
CA ARG A 226 -41.26 -45.09 48.34
C ARG A 226 -42.48 -44.86 49.25
N ARG A 227 -43.60 -45.51 48.94
CA ARG A 227 -44.58 -45.96 49.94
C ARG A 227 -44.90 -47.44 49.72
N MET A 228 -44.52 -48.27 50.68
CA MET A 228 -45.11 -49.58 50.91
C MET A 228 -46.53 -49.41 51.46
N ARG A 229 -47.44 -50.32 51.09
CA ARG A 229 -48.58 -50.70 51.92
C ARG A 229 -48.56 -52.22 52.09
N LEU A 230 -48.99 -52.61 53.29
CA LEU A 230 -49.05 -53.94 53.89
C LEU A 230 -49.60 -55.02 52.95
#